data_AF-A0AAV3YDQ9-F1
#
_entry.id   AF-A0AAV3YDQ9-F1
#
_cell.length_a   1.000
_cell.length_b   1.000
_cell.length_c   1.000
_cell.angle_alpha   90.00
_cell.angle_beta   90.00
_cell.angle_gamma   90.00
#
_symmetry.space_group_name_H-M   'P 1'
#
loop_
_entity.id
_entity.type
_entity.pdbx_description
1 polymer ?
#
loop_
_entity_poly.entity_id
_entity_poly.type
_entity_poly.pdbx_seq_one_letter_code
_entity_poly.pdbx_strand_id
1 'polypeptide(L)'
;MCNGLVGRFNATLKTCLRRLCSEQFRQWHRYINPLLSAYREVPQESTHLAPFELLYGRTVRGPMHVLRELWTKEIEEPDVKSSYEYVLNLRECLDDTLKIAREELEKARGGQ
;
A
#
# COMPACT_ATOMS: atom_id res chain seq x y z
N MET A 1 -4.06 -3.80 29.11
CA MET A 1 -3.63 -4.91 28.22
C MET A 1 -3.58 -4.39 26.79
N CYS A 2 -2.40 -4.15 26.19
CA CYS A 2 -2.34 -3.41 24.90
C CYS A 2 -1.31 -3.88 23.86
N ASN A 3 -0.61 -5.01 24.04
CA ASN A 3 0.51 -5.39 23.15
C ASN A 3 0.25 -6.63 22.26
N GLY A 4 -1.00 -7.05 22.07
CA GLY A 4 -1.32 -8.31 21.36
C GLY A 4 -0.90 -8.31 19.88
N LEU A 5 -1.08 -7.20 19.16
CA LEU A 5 -0.68 -7.09 17.75
C LEU A 5 0.84 -7.02 17.59
N VAL A 6 1.51 -6.22 18.40
CA VAL A 6 2.98 -6.13 18.42
C VAL A 6 3.61 -7.49 18.79
N GLY A 7 3.01 -8.21 19.76
CA GLY A 7 3.45 -9.56 20.14
C GLY A 7 3.33 -10.55 18.99
N ARG A 8 2.19 -10.56 18.27
CA ARG A 8 1.98 -11.39 17.08
C ARG A 8 2.98 -11.07 15.97
N PHE A 9 3.18 -9.78 15.67
CA PHE A 9 4.17 -9.35 14.70
C PHE A 9 5.58 -9.84 15.06
N ASN A 10 6.02 -9.63 16.30
CA ASN A 10 7.32 -10.08 16.77
C ASN A 10 7.47 -11.62 16.69
N ALA A 11 6.41 -12.38 16.95
CA ALA A 11 6.39 -13.83 16.82
C ALA A 11 6.57 -14.26 15.35
N THR A 12 5.87 -13.62 14.41
CA THR A 12 6.03 -13.86 12.96
C THR A 12 7.46 -13.55 12.51
N LEU A 13 7.98 -12.38 12.88
CA LEU A 13 9.32 -11.94 12.50
C LEU A 13 10.41 -12.91 13.01
N LYS A 14 10.33 -13.33 14.28
CA LYS A 14 11.24 -14.35 14.85
C LYS A 14 11.14 -15.70 14.14
N THR A 15 9.95 -16.06 13.67
CA THR A 15 9.73 -17.34 12.97
C THR A 15 10.34 -17.30 11.57
N CYS A 16 10.14 -16.21 10.83
CA CYS A 16 10.76 -16.02 9.53
C CYS A 16 12.29 -15.93 9.63
N LEU A 17 12.82 -15.18 10.61
CA LEU A 17 14.28 -15.13 10.84
C LEU A 17 14.87 -16.50 11.15
N ARG A 18 14.23 -17.31 12.01
CA ARG A 18 14.69 -18.68 12.29
C ARG A 18 14.78 -19.53 11.03
N ARG A 19 13.83 -19.38 10.10
CA ARG A 19 13.85 -20.10 8.81
C ARG A 19 14.94 -19.58 7.87
N LEU A 20 15.07 -18.26 7.73
CA LEU A 20 16.06 -17.63 6.86
C LEU A 20 17.51 -17.87 7.34
N CYS A 21 17.69 -18.00 8.65
CA CYS A 21 19.01 -18.15 9.26
C CYS A 21 19.33 -19.60 9.64
N SER A 22 18.60 -20.58 9.09
CA SER A 22 18.80 -22.01 9.41
C SER A 22 20.23 -22.48 9.10
N GLU A 23 20.83 -21.98 8.02
CA GLU A 23 22.19 -22.32 7.61
C GLU A 23 23.26 -21.42 8.24
N GLN A 24 22.97 -20.13 8.45
CA GLN A 24 23.93 -19.13 8.94
C GLN A 24 23.35 -18.22 10.03
N PHE A 25 23.10 -18.79 11.22
CA PHE A 25 22.50 -18.07 12.35
C PHE A 25 23.25 -16.79 12.77
N ARG A 26 24.60 -16.79 12.71
CA ARG A 26 25.41 -15.62 13.07
C ARG A 26 25.17 -14.40 12.18
N GLN A 27 24.60 -14.59 10.99
CA GLN A 27 24.34 -13.52 10.03
C GLN A 27 22.89 -13.00 10.06
N TRP A 28 22.11 -13.33 11.10
CA TRP A 28 20.70 -12.94 11.22
C TRP A 28 20.42 -11.45 10.97
N HIS A 29 21.34 -10.58 11.40
CA HIS A 29 21.25 -9.13 11.23
C HIS A 29 21.17 -8.70 9.76
N ARG A 30 21.78 -9.45 8.83
CA ARG A 30 21.72 -9.17 7.39
C ARG A 30 20.34 -9.45 6.79
N TYR A 31 19.59 -10.36 7.39
CA TYR A 31 18.25 -10.76 6.92
C TYR A 31 17.13 -9.87 7.47
N ILE A 32 17.39 -9.01 8.46
CA ILE A 32 16.38 -8.11 9.05
C ILE A 32 15.78 -7.20 7.98
N ASN A 33 16.61 -6.47 7.24
CA ASN A 33 16.15 -5.49 6.26
C ASN A 33 15.35 -6.15 5.13
N PRO A 34 15.84 -7.21 4.45
CA PRO A 34 15.06 -7.93 3.45
C PRO A 34 13.75 -8.48 3.98
N LEU A 35 13.75 -9.07 5.19
CA LEU A 35 12.54 -9.64 5.78
C LEU A 35 11.50 -8.56 6.10
N LEU A 36 11.92 -7.42 6.65
CA LEU A 36 11.02 -6.31 6.93
C LEU A 36 10.46 -5.70 5.65
N SER A 37 11.24 -5.64 4.58
CA SER A 37 10.73 -5.22 3.27
C SER A 37 9.66 -6.20 2.78
N ALA A 38 9.95 -7.50 2.74
CA ALA A 38 8.98 -8.52 2.33
C ALA A 38 7.68 -8.46 3.16
N TYR A 39 7.79 -8.27 4.48
CA TYR A 39 6.61 -8.13 5.34
C TYR A 39 5.75 -6.91 5.00
N ARG A 40 6.36 -5.79 4.61
CA ARG A 40 5.63 -4.54 4.27
C ARG A 40 4.94 -4.60 2.92
N GLU A 41 5.34 -5.51 2.03
CA GLU A 41 4.77 -5.69 0.70
C GLU A 41 3.58 -6.64 0.68
N VAL A 42 3.42 -7.49 1.71
CA VAL A 42 2.36 -8.52 1.75
C VAL A 42 1.11 -7.98 2.48
N PRO A 43 -0.09 -8.14 1.90
CA PRO A 43 -1.34 -7.79 2.58
C PRO A 43 -1.53 -8.53 3.89
N GLN A 44 -1.90 -7.80 4.95
CA GLN A 44 -2.22 -8.38 6.24
C GLN A 44 -3.67 -8.85 6.26
N GLU A 45 -3.92 -10.07 6.74
CA GLU A 45 -5.24 -10.74 6.68
C GLU A 45 -6.40 -9.91 7.25
N SER A 46 -6.18 -9.18 8.35
CA SER A 46 -7.23 -8.40 9.01
C SER A 46 -7.56 -7.08 8.31
N THR A 47 -6.62 -6.51 7.56
CA THR A 47 -6.79 -5.22 6.88
C THR A 47 -6.95 -5.37 5.38
N HIS A 48 -6.61 -6.53 4.83
CA HIS A 48 -6.51 -6.83 3.40
C HIS A 48 -5.59 -5.88 2.62
N LEU A 49 -4.82 -5.05 3.33
CA LEU A 49 -3.91 -4.04 2.79
C LEU A 49 -2.49 -4.32 3.29
N ALA A 50 -1.50 -4.04 2.46
CA ALA A 50 -0.11 -4.16 2.85
C ALA A 50 0.27 -3.04 3.83
N PRO A 51 1.16 -3.29 4.82
CA PRO A 51 1.60 -2.25 5.75
C PRO A 51 2.20 -1.02 5.07
N PHE A 52 2.86 -1.20 3.92
CA PHE A 52 3.36 -0.07 3.11
C PHE A 52 2.23 0.79 2.55
N GLU A 53 1.18 0.16 2.00
CA GLU A 53 0.03 0.85 1.41
C GLU A 53 -0.73 1.65 2.47
N LEU A 54 -0.91 1.09 3.66
CA LEU A 54 -1.53 1.78 4.78
C LEU A 54 -0.77 3.05 5.20
N LEU A 55 0.56 3.05 5.06
CA LEU A 55 1.41 4.17 5.48
C LEU A 55 1.53 5.24 4.39
N TYR A 56 1.65 4.84 3.13
CA TYR A 56 1.99 5.75 2.03
C TYR A 56 0.84 5.99 1.05
N GLY A 57 -0.28 5.29 1.19
CA GLY A 57 -1.44 5.43 0.30
C GLY A 57 -1.17 4.99 -1.15
N ARG A 58 -0.10 4.24 -1.40
CA ARG A 58 0.26 3.73 -2.73
C ARG A 58 0.77 2.30 -2.68
N THR A 59 0.57 1.57 -3.75
CA THR A 59 1.11 0.22 -3.94
C THR A 59 2.64 0.27 -4.01
N VAL A 60 3.30 -0.67 -3.36
CA VAL A 60 4.75 -0.80 -3.40
C VAL A 60 5.17 -1.53 -4.68
N ARG A 61 6.04 -0.91 -5.47
CA ARG A 61 6.68 -1.59 -6.61
C ARG A 61 7.92 -2.34 -6.13
N GLY A 62 7.69 -3.49 -5.52
CA GLY A 62 8.72 -4.36 -4.96
C GLY A 62 9.32 -5.35 -5.96
N PRO A 63 10.34 -6.13 -5.55
CA PRO A 63 10.96 -7.15 -6.40
C PRO A 63 9.95 -8.18 -6.95
N MET A 64 8.96 -8.59 -6.14
CA MET A 64 7.92 -9.51 -6.58
C MET A 64 7.01 -8.90 -7.64
N HIS A 65 6.75 -7.59 -7.57
CA HIS A 65 5.97 -6.88 -8.55
C HIS A 65 6.71 -6.83 -9.89
N VAL A 66 8.00 -6.52 -9.87
CA VAL A 66 8.88 -6.54 -11.06
C VAL A 66 8.97 -7.94 -11.66
N LEU A 67 9.14 -8.98 -10.82
CA LEU A 67 9.16 -10.36 -11.29
C LEU A 67 7.85 -10.77 -11.97
N ARG A 68 6.71 -10.34 -11.42
CA ARG A 68 5.39 -10.55 -12.02
C ARG A 68 5.31 -9.90 -13.40
N GLU A 69 5.64 -8.61 -13.51
CA GLU A 69 5.66 -7.89 -14.80
C GLU A 69 6.51 -8.63 -15.86
N LEU A 70 7.70 -9.10 -15.47
CA LEU A 70 8.61 -9.82 -16.38
C LEU A 70 8.06 -11.18 -16.83
N TRP A 71 7.39 -11.92 -15.93
CA TRP A 71 6.85 -13.24 -16.24
C TRP A 71 5.54 -13.19 -17.00
N THR A 72 4.63 -12.29 -16.64
CA THR A 72 3.31 -12.19 -17.29
C THR A 72 3.35 -11.33 -18.54
N LYS A 73 4.39 -10.49 -18.71
CA LYS A 73 4.45 -9.43 -19.74
C LYS A 73 3.29 -8.42 -19.64
N GLU A 74 2.54 -8.46 -18.55
CA GLU A 74 1.55 -7.45 -18.21
C GLU A 74 2.32 -6.31 -17.56
N ILE A 75 2.76 -5.39 -18.40
CA ILE A 75 3.26 -4.10 -17.93
C ILE A 75 2.01 -3.27 -17.72
N GLU A 76 1.67 -2.99 -16.45
CA GLU A 76 0.82 -1.83 -16.16
C GLU A 76 1.60 -0.64 -16.70
N GLU A 77 1.24 -0.15 -17.89
CA GLU A 77 1.80 1.10 -18.40
C GLU A 77 1.52 2.12 -17.30
N PRO A 78 2.58 2.74 -16.74
CA PRO A 78 2.34 3.76 -15.75
C PRO A 78 1.44 4.80 -16.42
N ASP A 79 0.32 5.12 -15.78
CA ASP A 79 -0.53 6.25 -16.14
C ASP A 79 0.29 7.52 -15.86
N VAL A 80 1.34 7.73 -16.66
CA VAL A 80 2.25 8.88 -16.59
C VAL A 80 1.47 10.03 -17.18
N LYS A 81 0.52 10.53 -16.41
CA LYS A 81 -0.10 11.80 -16.70
C LYS A 81 0.99 12.84 -16.63
N SER A 82 1.14 13.60 -17.69
CA SER A 82 1.93 14.83 -17.63
C SER A 82 1.43 15.66 -16.44
N SER A 83 2.31 16.42 -15.79
CA SER A 83 1.90 17.34 -14.72
C SER A 83 0.74 18.25 -15.17
N TYR A 84 0.74 18.61 -16.46
CA TYR A 84 -0.35 19.34 -17.11
C TYR A 84 -1.67 18.56 -17.15
N GLU A 85 -1.64 17.30 -17.59
CA GLU A 85 -2.83 16.43 -17.65
C GLU A 85 -3.40 16.15 -16.26
N TYR A 86 -2.54 16.00 -15.24
CA TYR A 86 -2.98 15.85 -13.87
C TYR A 86 -3.73 17.11 -13.38
N VAL A 87 -3.17 18.30 -13.63
CA VAL A 87 -3.80 19.58 -13.21
C VAL A 87 -5.14 19.80 -13.91
N LEU A 88 -5.24 19.46 -15.20
CA LEU A 88 -6.52 19.53 -15.93
C LEU A 88 -7.56 18.58 -15.35
N ASN A 89 -7.21 17.31 -15.14
CA ASN A 89 -8.12 16.31 -14.55
C ASN A 89 -8.56 16.71 -13.14
N LEU A 90 -7.63 17.24 -12.33
CA LEU A 90 -7.94 17.70 -10.98
C LEU A 90 -8.94 18.86 -11.00
N ARG A 91 -8.76 19.82 -11.92
CA ARG A 91 -9.69 20.94 -12.09
C ARG A 91 -11.09 20.44 -12.47
N GLU A 92 -11.17 19.55 -13.45
CA GLU A 92 -12.45 19.00 -13.91
C GLU A 92 -13.18 18.24 -12.78
N CYS A 93 -12.44 17.41 -12.02
CA CYS A 93 -12.98 16.70 -10.87
C CYS A 93 -13.46 17.66 -9.75
N LEU A 94 -12.74 18.76 -9.51
CA LEU A 94 -13.17 19.78 -8.55
C LEU A 94 -14.44 20.52 -9.02
N ASP A 95 -14.54 20.84 -10.31
CA ASP A 95 -15.72 21.51 -10.85
C ASP A 95 -16.97 20.61 -10.75
N ASP A 96 -16.83 19.31 -11.02
CA ASP A 96 -17.94 18.35 -10.92
C ASP A 96 -18.35 18.06 -9.48
N THR A 97 -17.39 17.88 -8.58
CA THR A 97 -17.70 17.72 -7.14
C THR A 97 -18.35 18.97 -6.57
N LEU A 98 -17.97 20.17 -7.01
CA LEU A 98 -18.64 21.43 -6.65
C LEU A 98 -20.08 21.50 -7.14
N LYS A 99 -20.38 21.05 -8.37
CA LYS A 99 -21.76 20.98 -8.87
C LYS A 99 -22.62 20.10 -7.99
N ILE A 100 -22.14 18.88 -7.70
CA ILE A 100 -22.85 17.93 -6.84
C ILE A 100 -23.08 18.53 -5.45
N ALA A 101 -22.05 19.14 -4.86
CA ALA A 101 -22.17 19.78 -3.55
C ALA A 101 -23.21 20.92 -3.53
N ARG A 102 -23.30 21.72 -4.61
CA ARG A 102 -24.31 22.78 -4.75
C ARG A 102 -25.72 22.22 -4.89
N GLU A 103 -25.90 21.18 -5.70
CA GLU A 103 -27.20 20.52 -5.88
C GLU A 103 -27.72 19.94 -4.55
N GLU A 104 -26.86 19.28 -3.79
CA GLU A 104 -27.22 18.76 -2.46
C GLU A 104 -27.49 19.87 -1.44
N LEU A 105 -26.75 20.99 -1.50
CA LEU A 105 -27.02 22.18 -0.68
C LEU A 105 -28.40 22.80 -0.97
N GLU A 106 -28.78 22.89 -2.24
CA GLU A 106 -30.10 23.42 -2.64
C GLU A 106 -31.23 22.46 -2.28
N LYS A 107 -31.04 21.15 -2.43
CA LYS A 107 -32.00 20.13 -1.93
C LYS A 107 -32.18 20.22 -0.41
N ALA A 108 -31.10 20.39 0.34
CA ALA A 108 -31.17 20.55 1.80
C ALA A 108 -31.84 21.86 2.22
N ARG A 109 -31.72 22.93 1.42
CA ARG A 109 -32.42 24.22 1.66
C ARG A 109 -33.90 24.19 1.30
N GLY A 110 -34.31 23.42 0.30
CA GLY A 110 -35.71 23.26 -0.11
C GLY A 110 -36.55 22.33 0.78
N GLY A 111 -35.94 21.71 1.80
CA GLY A 111 -36.59 20.81 2.76
C GLY A 111 -37.07 21.48 4.06
N GLN A 112 -37.20 22.81 4.11
CA GLN A 112 -37.80 23.57 5.21
C GLN A 112 -39.13 24.19 4.81
#